data_AF-A0A965VII1-F1
#
_entry.id   AF-A0A965VII1-F1
#
_cell.length_a   1.000
_cell.length_b   1.000
_cell.length_c   1.000
_cell.angle_alpha   90.00
_cell.angle_beta   90.00
_cell.angle_gamma   90.00
#
_symmetry.space_group_name_H-M   'P 1'
#
loop_
_entity.id
_entity.type
_entity.pdbx_description
1 polymer ?
#
loop_
_entity_poly.entity_id
_entity_poly.type
_entity_poly.pdbx_seq_one_letter_code
_entity_poly.pdbx_strand_id
1 'polypeptide(L)'
;DVADGGLFIALLESAMPNGIGFTIQTNDAIRKDAYLFGEAQSRIIVSVAKEQQAAFEAHCAGIPFDKIGSTNASGTIEIDAASWGAVAEWKYQYDHVIEDQLAS
;
A
#
# COMPACT_ATOMS: atom_id res chain seq x y z
N ASP A 1 -8.96 -3.27 2.11
CA ASP A 1 -9.32 -3.94 0.84
C ASP A 1 -8.80 -3.09 -0.31
N VAL A 2 -8.62 -3.66 -1.50
CA VAL A 2 -8.22 -2.87 -2.67
C VAL A 2 -9.49 -2.47 -3.41
N ALA A 3 -10.08 -1.37 -2.97
CA ALA A 3 -11.26 -0.77 -3.58
C ALA A 3 -10.83 0.45 -4.43
N ASP A 4 -11.50 1.58 -4.24
CA ASP A 4 -11.32 2.80 -5.02
C ASP A 4 -9.89 3.36 -4.84
N GLY A 5 -9.22 3.66 -5.96
CA GLY A 5 -7.86 4.20 -5.96
C GLY A 5 -6.72 3.17 -5.97
N GLY A 6 -7.03 1.88 -5.91
CA GLY A 6 -6.07 0.80 -6.17
C GLY A 6 -5.11 0.48 -5.01
N LEU A 7 -4.05 -0.28 -5.32
CA LEU A 7 -3.08 -0.79 -4.36
C LEU A 7 -2.39 0.31 -3.56
N PHE A 8 -2.02 1.41 -4.22
CA PHE A 8 -1.30 2.50 -3.59
C PHE A 8 -2.14 3.18 -2.51
N ILE A 9 -3.40 3.49 -2.81
CA ILE A 9 -4.31 4.14 -1.85
C ILE A 9 -4.58 3.21 -0.67
N ALA A 10 -4.83 1.92 -0.91
CA ALA A 10 -5.05 0.96 0.18
C ALA A 10 -3.83 0.84 1.13
N LEU A 11 -2.60 0.87 0.59
CA LEU A 11 -1.38 0.89 1.41
C LEU A 11 -1.25 2.20 2.19
N LEU A 12 -1.55 3.32 1.54
CA LEU A 12 -1.46 4.64 2.13
C LEU A 12 -2.46 4.81 3.28
N GLU A 13 -3.72 4.44 3.10
CA GLU A 13 -4.76 4.46 4.13
C GLU A 13 -4.40 3.60 5.34
N SER A 14 -3.75 2.44 5.13
CA SER A 14 -3.26 1.60 6.23
C SER A 14 -2.04 2.20 6.94
N ALA A 15 -1.23 2.98 6.23
CA ALA A 15 0.01 3.58 6.72
C ALA A 15 -0.22 4.86 7.53
N MET A 16 -1.16 5.71 7.09
CA MET A 16 -1.43 7.04 7.65
C MET A 16 -1.71 7.06 9.17
N PRO A 17 -2.54 6.17 9.76
CA PRO A 17 -2.91 6.26 11.17
C PRO A 17 -1.72 6.13 12.13
N ASN A 18 -0.70 5.37 11.74
CA ASN A 18 0.49 5.09 12.56
C ASN A 18 1.77 5.76 12.03
N GLY A 19 1.69 6.49 10.91
CA GLY A 19 2.86 7.10 10.26
C GLY A 19 3.91 6.09 9.80
N ILE A 20 3.49 4.86 9.46
CA ILE A 20 4.38 3.77 9.06
C ILE A 20 4.61 3.84 7.56
N GLY A 21 5.87 3.86 7.12
CA GLY A 21 6.21 3.85 5.69
C GLY A 21 6.18 2.44 5.11
N PHE A 22 6.35 2.33 3.80
CA PHE A 22 6.43 1.05 3.11
C PHE A 22 7.34 1.11 1.89
N THR A 23 7.95 -0.04 1.60
CA THR A 23 8.74 -0.29 0.41
C THR A 23 8.07 -1.41 -0.36
N ILE A 24 7.69 -1.16 -1.61
CA ILE A 24 7.08 -2.18 -2.48
C ILE A 24 7.81 -2.29 -3.82
N GLN A 25 7.69 -3.46 -4.42
CA GLN A 25 8.14 -3.75 -5.77
C GLN A 25 6.92 -4.13 -6.62
N THR A 26 6.78 -3.45 -7.75
CA THR A 26 5.74 -3.74 -8.74
C THR A 26 6.21 -4.85 -9.68
N ASN A 27 5.25 -5.46 -10.37
CA ASN A 27 5.55 -6.49 -11.35
C ASN A 27 5.74 -5.87 -12.74
N ASP A 28 6.96 -5.96 -13.29
CA ASP A 28 7.32 -5.40 -14.60
C ASP A 28 6.49 -5.93 -15.79
N ALA A 29 5.80 -7.07 -15.63
CA ALA A 29 4.88 -7.59 -16.64
C ALA A 29 3.57 -6.80 -16.73
N ILE A 30 3.26 -5.99 -15.72
CA ILE A 30 2.06 -5.16 -15.64
C ILE A 30 2.52 -3.71 -15.71
N ARG A 31 1.80 -2.86 -16.45
CA ARG A 31 2.10 -1.43 -16.42
C ARG A 31 1.99 -0.90 -14.99
N LYS A 32 3.02 -0.16 -14.55
CA LYS A 32 3.14 0.35 -13.17
C LYS A 32 1.91 1.13 -12.69
N ASP A 33 1.33 1.96 -13.55
CA ASP A 33 0.11 2.72 -13.24
C ASP A 33 -1.10 1.79 -13.02
N ALA A 34 -1.28 0.79 -13.86
CA ALA A 34 -2.32 -0.23 -13.69
C ALA A 34 -2.07 -1.12 -12.45
N TYR A 35 -0.81 -1.37 -12.09
CA TYR A 35 -0.50 -2.13 -10.89
C TYR A 35 -0.84 -1.34 -9.61
N LEU A 36 -0.46 -0.06 -9.56
CA LEU A 36 -0.61 0.81 -8.39
C LEU A 36 -2.01 1.38 -8.24
N PHE A 37 -2.62 1.84 -9.34
CA PHE A 37 -3.87 2.58 -9.35
C PHE A 37 -4.99 1.84 -10.10
N GLY A 38 -4.69 0.69 -10.71
CA GLY A 38 -5.72 -0.12 -11.34
C GLY A 38 -6.65 -0.70 -10.30
N GLU A 39 -7.94 -0.48 -10.51
CA GLU A 39 -9.01 -1.06 -9.71
C GLU A 39 -9.32 -2.46 -10.23
N ALA A 40 -9.20 -3.44 -9.35
CA ALA A 40 -9.57 -4.81 -9.66
C ALA A 40 -10.17 -5.43 -8.40
N GLN A 41 -11.43 -5.84 -8.53
CA GLN A 41 -12.18 -6.46 -7.45
C GLN A 41 -11.51 -7.76 -6.99
N SER A 42 -11.79 -8.17 -5.75
CA SER A 42 -11.30 -9.42 -5.13
C SER A 42 -9.80 -9.45 -4.80
N ARG A 43 -9.18 -8.29 -4.50
CA ARG A 43 -7.83 -8.24 -3.94
C ARG A 43 -7.85 -7.75 -2.49
N ILE A 44 -7.09 -8.44 -1.65
CA ILE A 44 -6.83 -8.04 -0.27
C ILE A 44 -5.33 -7.81 -0.08
N ILE A 45 -5.00 -6.86 0.80
CA ILE A 45 -3.62 -6.62 1.23
C ILE A 45 -3.59 -6.86 2.73
N VAL A 46 -2.56 -7.54 3.18
CA VAL A 46 -2.33 -7.85 4.59
C VAL A 46 -0.88 -7.52 4.94
N SER A 47 -0.68 -6.90 6.09
CA SER A 47 0.63 -6.76 6.71
C SER A 47 0.76 -7.81 7.81
N VAL A 48 1.90 -8.52 7.83
CA VAL A 48 2.15 -9.61 8.77
C VAL A 48 3.47 -9.34 9.48
N ALA A 49 3.51 -9.59 10.79
CA ALA A 49 4.75 -9.52 11.55
C ALA A 49 5.79 -10.51 10.97
N LYS A 50 7.06 -10.10 10.92
CA LYS A 50 8.12 -10.90 10.28
C LYS A 50 8.22 -12.31 10.86
N GLU A 51 8.00 -12.44 12.16
CA GLU A 51 8.04 -13.70 12.91
C GLU A 51 6.86 -14.62 12.56
N GLN A 52 5.75 -14.05 12.08
CA GLN A 52 4.54 -14.77 11.71
C GLN A 52 4.44 -15.03 10.20
N GLN A 53 5.33 -14.44 9.39
CA GLN A 53 5.29 -14.52 7.92
C GLN A 53 5.19 -15.97 7.44
N ALA A 54 6.11 -16.85 7.88
CA ALA A 54 6.14 -18.25 7.43
C ALA A 54 4.88 -19.02 7.84
N ALA A 55 4.35 -18.75 9.03
CA ALA A 55 3.11 -19.38 9.50
C ALA A 55 1.91 -18.90 8.67
N PHE A 56 1.84 -17.61 8.36
CA PHE A 56 0.78 -17.04 7.54
C PHE A 56 0.81 -17.60 6.11
N GLU A 57 1.98 -17.63 5.47
CA GLU A 57 2.16 -18.22 4.14
C GLU A 57 1.71 -19.68 4.09
N ALA A 58 1.97 -20.46 5.16
CA ALA A 58 1.49 -21.83 5.27
C ALA A 58 -0.06 -21.92 5.37
N HIS A 59 -0.72 -20.97 6.05
CA HIS A 59 -2.19 -20.91 6.08
C HIS A 59 -2.79 -20.48 4.74
N CYS A 60 -2.05 -19.74 3.93
CA CYS A 60 -2.44 -19.36 2.59
C CYS A 60 -2.14 -20.44 1.54
N ALA A 61 -1.71 -21.64 1.94
CA ALA A 61 -1.47 -22.74 1.00
C ALA A 61 -2.73 -23.03 0.16
N GLY A 62 -2.58 -22.94 -1.17
CA GLY A 62 -3.68 -23.11 -2.13
C GLY A 62 -4.43 -21.82 -2.50
N ILE A 63 -4.10 -20.69 -1.87
CA ILE A 63 -4.60 -19.35 -2.23
C ILE A 63 -3.50 -18.63 -3.02
N PRO A 64 -3.79 -18.06 -4.20
CA PRO A 64 -2.82 -17.22 -4.90
C PRO A 64 -2.52 -15.95 -4.09
N PHE A 65 -1.26 -15.75 -3.72
CA PHE A 65 -0.79 -14.53 -3.07
C PHE A 65 0.57 -14.13 -3.62
N ASP A 66 0.95 -12.88 -3.42
CA ASP A 66 2.26 -12.36 -3.80
C ASP A 66 2.81 -11.48 -2.67
N LYS A 67 4.12 -11.56 -2.43
CA LYS A 67 4.80 -10.71 -1.47
C LYS A 67 5.32 -9.48 -2.18
N ILE A 68 4.60 -8.38 -2.01
CA ILE A 68 4.88 -7.13 -2.73
C ILE A 68 5.91 -6.23 -2.04
N GLY A 69 6.23 -6.45 -0.76
CA GLY A 69 7.11 -5.53 -0.03
C GLY A 69 7.15 -5.70 1.49
N SER A 70 7.53 -4.61 2.18
CA SER A 70 7.63 -4.54 3.63
C SER A 70 7.35 -3.14 4.16
N THR A 71 6.89 -3.03 5.41
CA THR A 71 6.73 -1.76 6.11
C THR A 71 8.03 -1.29 6.76
N ASN A 72 8.15 0.02 7.01
CA ASN A 72 9.30 0.63 7.67
C ASN A 72 8.85 1.66 8.72
N ALA A 73 9.66 1.83 9.76
CA ALA A 73 9.39 2.79 10.83
C ALA A 73 9.81 4.24 10.50
N SER A 74 10.49 4.46 9.36
CA SER A 74 10.94 5.79 8.94
C SER A 74 9.82 6.65 8.36
N GLY A 75 8.65 6.07 8.07
CA GLY A 75 7.52 6.80 7.48
C GLY A 75 7.71 7.11 6.00
N THR A 76 8.75 6.55 5.35
CA THR A 76 9.10 6.80 3.96
C THR A 76 8.43 5.82 3.01
N ILE A 77 8.02 6.30 1.84
CA ILE A 77 7.42 5.49 0.79
C ILE A 77 8.44 5.27 -0.32
N GLU A 78 8.66 4.02 -0.68
CA GLU A 78 9.53 3.63 -1.78
C GLU A 78 8.82 2.63 -2.70
N ILE A 79 8.84 2.89 -4.02
CA ILE A 79 8.23 2.03 -5.03
C ILE A 79 9.24 1.80 -6.15
N ASP A 80 9.65 0.55 -6.35
CA ASP A 80 10.66 0.15 -7.33
C ASP A 80 11.99 0.91 -7.14
N ALA A 81 12.47 1.00 -5.90
CA ALA A 81 13.65 1.77 -5.49
C ALA A 81 13.58 3.29 -5.79
N ALA A 82 12.43 3.82 -6.20
CA ALA A 82 12.19 5.25 -6.31
C ALA A 82 11.54 5.76 -5.01
N SER A 83 12.04 6.90 -4.49
CA SER A 83 11.43 7.59 -3.36
C SER A 83 10.16 8.33 -3.78
N TRP A 84 9.09 8.16 -3.01
CA TRP A 84 7.79 8.81 -3.21
C TRP A 84 7.46 9.79 -2.08
N GLY A 85 8.45 10.16 -1.25
CA GLY A 85 8.27 11.04 -0.11
C GLY A 85 7.83 10.31 1.16
N ALA A 86 7.27 11.05 2.11
CA ALA A 86 6.85 10.52 3.40
C ALA A 86 5.32 10.38 3.49
N VAL A 87 4.85 9.38 4.22
CA VAL A 87 3.41 9.16 4.49
C VAL A 87 2.75 10.40 5.09
N ALA A 88 3.47 11.16 5.92
CA ALA A 88 2.96 12.39 6.51
C ALA A 88 2.67 13.48 5.46
N GLU A 89 3.48 13.58 4.40
CA GLU A 89 3.27 14.54 3.31
C GLU A 89 2.01 14.17 2.52
N TRP A 90 1.86 12.89 2.20
CA TRP A 90 0.67 12.37 1.53
C TRP A 90 -0.59 12.51 2.38
N LYS A 91 -0.51 12.27 3.69
CA LYS A 91 -1.62 12.49 4.63
C LYS A 91 -2.07 13.94 4.62
N TYR A 92 -1.12 14.88 4.69
CA TYR A 92 -1.43 16.30 4.64
C TYR A 92 -2.20 16.65 3.35
N GLN A 93 -1.69 16.22 2.18
CA GLN A 93 -2.37 16.47 0.90
C GLN A 93 -3.77 15.83 0.85
N TYR A 94 -3.90 14.58 1.31
CA TYR A 94 -5.16 13.85 1.31
C TYR A 94 -6.23 14.52 2.19
N ASP A 95 -5.87 14.93 3.41
CA ASP A 95 -6.79 15.59 4.33
C ASP A 95 -7.25 16.95 3.80
N HIS A 96 -6.34 17.74 3.24
CA HIS A 96 -6.65 19.10 2.78
C HIS A 96 -7.43 19.12 1.47
N VAL A 97 -7.25 18.11 0.59
CA VAL A 97 -8.07 17.97 -0.62
C VAL A 97 -9.52 17.58 -0.29
N ILE A 98 -9.73 16.77 0.75
CA ILE A 98 -11.08 16.39 1.20
C ILE A 98 -11.76 17.52 1.97
N GLU A 99 -11.04 18.26 2.82
CA GLU A 99 -11.56 19.47 3.48
C GLU A 99 -12.06 20.50 2.45
N ASP A 100 -11.32 20.73 1.37
CA ASP A 100 -11.73 21.65 0.31
C ASP A 100 -12.98 21.18 -0.46
N GLN A 101 -13.20 19.87 -0.62
CA GLN A 101 -14.40 19.33 -1.27
C GLN A 101 -15.63 19.25 -0.35
N LEU A 102 -15.45 19.15 0.97
CA LEU A 102 -16.54 19.20 1.95
C LEU A 102 -16.95 20.64 2.30
N ALA A 103 -16.09 21.62 2.04
CA ALA A 103 -16.34 23.04 2.25
C ALA A 103 -17.03 23.75 1.05
N SER A 104 -17.27 23.05 -0.06
CA SER A 104 -17.99 23.53 -1.25
C SER A 104 -19.39 22.94 -1.38
#